data_AF-A0A897MU74-F1
#
_entry.id   AF-A0A897MU74-F1
#
_cell.length_a   1.000
_cell.length_b   1.000
_cell.length_c   1.000
_cell.angle_alpha   90.00
_cell.angle_beta   90.00
_cell.angle_gamma   90.00
#
_symmetry.space_group_name_H-M   'P 1'
#
loop_
_entity.id
_entity.type
_entity.pdbx_description
1 polymer ?
#
loop_
_entity_poly.entity_id
_entity_poly.type
_entity_poly.pdbx_seq_one_letter_code
_entity_poly.pdbx_strand_id
1 'polypeptide(L)'
;MFSGRQGRPSEATIRAWTYQATQPCVHRNCPHDKKRATCDWTHRNHASKCPSSRSPHQIRTGSITWHCDRGLPIEVISERVNASPDVIKRFYDKADQLRKMEERRKEFTADFDIDS
;
A
#
# COMPACT_ATOMS: atom_id res chain seq x y z
N MET A 1 22.85 2.58 -16.43
CA MET A 1 21.69 3.02 -17.24
C MET A 1 20.84 1.78 -17.52
N PHE A 2 19.61 1.68 -16.96
CA PHE A 2 18.75 0.52 -17.16
C PHE A 2 18.07 0.60 -18.54
N SER A 3 18.78 0.19 -19.59
CA SER A 3 18.23 0.11 -20.95
C SER A 3 17.66 -1.28 -21.17
N GLY A 4 16.33 -1.40 -21.24
CA GLY A 4 15.68 -2.63 -21.70
C GLY A 4 15.92 -2.85 -23.19
N ARG A 5 15.55 -4.02 -23.73
CA ARG A 5 15.63 -4.34 -25.17
C ARG A 5 14.93 -3.32 -26.08
N GLN A 6 14.03 -2.49 -25.53
CA GLN A 6 13.34 -1.39 -26.23
C GLN A 6 13.55 -0.01 -25.58
N GLY A 7 14.65 0.20 -24.85
CA GLY A 7 14.95 1.48 -24.19
C GLY A 7 14.36 1.62 -22.78
N ARG A 8 14.03 2.87 -22.37
CA ARG A 8 13.51 3.19 -21.03
C ARG A 8 12.08 2.63 -20.87
N PRO A 9 11.77 1.89 -19.80
CA PRO A 9 10.42 1.38 -19.60
C PRO A 9 9.43 2.53 -19.47
N SER A 10 8.33 2.45 -20.23
CA SER A 10 7.20 3.37 -20.11
C SER A 10 6.42 3.12 -18.81
N GLU A 11 5.61 4.09 -18.39
CA GLU A 11 4.73 3.94 -17.22
C GLU A 11 3.83 2.71 -17.32
N ALA A 12 3.28 2.45 -18.51
CA ALA A 12 2.48 1.25 -18.78
C ALA A 12 3.28 -0.05 -18.59
N THR A 13 4.59 -0.03 -18.86
CA THR A 13 5.50 -1.17 -18.64
C THR A 13 5.65 -1.45 -17.15
N ILE A 14 5.98 -0.43 -16.37
CA ILE A 14 6.15 -0.54 -14.91
C ILE A 14 4.84 -1.00 -14.26
N ARG A 15 3.71 -0.44 -14.69
CA ARG A 15 2.39 -0.84 -14.20
C ARG A 15 2.09 -2.32 -14.48
N ALA A 16 2.36 -2.79 -15.70
CA ALA A 16 2.13 -4.20 -16.04
C ALA A 16 3.02 -5.15 -15.23
N TRP A 17 4.30 -4.81 -15.07
CA TRP A 17 5.23 -5.58 -14.24
C TRP A 17 4.79 -5.61 -12.78
N THR A 18 4.28 -4.50 -12.25
CA THR A 18 3.76 -4.44 -10.88
C THR A 18 2.60 -5.41 -10.67
N TYR A 19 1.65 -5.47 -11.61
CA TYR A 19 0.57 -6.43 -11.56
C TYR A 19 1.08 -7.87 -11.64
N GLN A 20 1.98 -8.18 -12.56
CA GLN A 20 2.53 -9.53 -12.72
C GLN A 20 3.34 -9.98 -11.50
N ALA A 21 4.15 -9.10 -10.92
CA ALA A 21 4.98 -9.38 -9.75
C ALA A 21 4.16 -9.64 -8.48
N THR A 22 2.99 -9.01 -8.36
CA THR A 22 2.11 -9.13 -7.19
C THR A 22 1.04 -10.21 -7.32
N GLN A 23 1.08 -11.00 -8.38
CA GLN A 23 0.14 -12.12 -8.54
C GLN A 23 0.42 -13.20 -7.48
N PRO A 24 -0.61 -13.69 -6.78
CA PRO A 24 -0.43 -14.70 -5.75
C PRO A 24 0.17 -16.00 -6.31
N CYS A 25 -0.14 -16.33 -7.57
CA CYS A 25 0.33 -17.54 -8.23
C CYS A 25 1.85 -17.59 -8.47
N VAL A 26 2.59 -16.52 -8.16
CA VAL A 26 4.06 -16.49 -8.18
C VAL A 26 4.66 -17.19 -6.96
N HIS A 27 3.97 -17.15 -5.81
CA HIS A 27 4.52 -17.62 -4.53
C HIS A 27 3.58 -18.52 -3.72
N ARG A 28 2.32 -18.69 -4.15
CA ARG A 28 1.33 -19.58 -3.54
C ARG A 28 0.36 -20.12 -4.59
N ASN A 29 -0.47 -21.09 -4.22
CA ASN A 29 -1.57 -21.52 -5.08
C ASN A 29 -2.55 -20.38 -5.35
N CYS A 30 -3.12 -20.36 -6.56
CA CYS A 30 -4.04 -19.31 -6.97
C CYS A 30 -5.34 -19.40 -6.14
N PRO A 31 -5.79 -18.31 -5.50
CA PRO A 31 -7.04 -18.29 -4.73
C PRO A 31 -8.31 -18.29 -5.61
N HIS A 32 -8.13 -18.29 -6.94
CA HIS A 32 -9.22 -18.24 -7.92
C HIS A 32 -9.34 -19.55 -8.71
N ASP A 33 -8.74 -20.63 -8.20
CA ASP A 33 -8.73 -21.96 -8.82
C ASP A 33 -8.22 -21.98 -10.28
N LYS A 34 -7.28 -21.09 -10.60
CA LYS A 34 -6.62 -21.02 -11.90
C LYS A 34 -5.18 -21.54 -11.82
N LYS A 35 -4.77 -22.32 -12.82
CA LYS A 35 -3.36 -22.71 -13.00
C LYS A 35 -2.60 -21.64 -13.75
N ARG A 36 -1.39 -21.29 -13.28
CA ARG A 36 -0.58 -20.20 -13.86
C ARG A 36 -0.31 -20.41 -15.36
N ALA A 37 -0.02 -21.65 -15.77
CA ALA A 37 0.31 -22.00 -17.15
C ALA A 37 -0.82 -21.71 -18.15
N THR A 38 -2.09 -21.75 -17.72
CA THR A 38 -3.27 -21.59 -18.58
C THR A 38 -4.10 -20.35 -18.21
N CYS A 39 -3.59 -19.49 -17.34
CA CYS A 39 -4.30 -18.33 -16.85
C CYS A 39 -4.00 -17.10 -17.71
N ASP A 40 -5.04 -16.56 -18.37
CA ASP A 40 -4.91 -15.39 -19.23
C ASP A 40 -4.38 -14.15 -18.49
N TRP A 41 -4.66 -14.04 -17.19
CA TRP A 41 -4.22 -12.92 -16.38
C TRP A 41 -2.71 -12.91 -16.15
N THR A 42 -1.97 -13.98 -16.49
CA THR A 42 -0.51 -13.96 -16.38
C THR A 42 0.14 -13.15 -17.52
N HIS A 43 -0.58 -12.93 -18.62
CA HIS A 43 -0.12 -12.11 -19.73
C HIS A 43 -0.08 -10.62 -19.36
N ARG A 44 0.95 -9.93 -19.86
CA ARG A 44 1.21 -8.51 -19.59
C ARG A 44 -0.02 -7.61 -19.80
N ASN A 45 -0.79 -7.85 -20.86
CA ASN A 45 -1.94 -7.03 -21.24
C ASN A 45 -3.18 -7.28 -20.37
N HIS A 46 -3.27 -8.45 -19.72
CA HIS A 46 -4.40 -8.85 -18.88
C HIS A 46 -4.06 -8.93 -17.39
N ALA A 47 -2.82 -8.61 -17.01
CA ALA A 47 -2.36 -8.70 -15.62
C ALA A 47 -3.19 -7.89 -14.63
N SER A 48 -3.73 -6.75 -15.05
CA SER A 48 -4.62 -5.91 -14.26
C SER A 48 -6.00 -6.52 -14.00
N LYS A 49 -6.38 -7.59 -14.71
CA LYS A 49 -7.68 -8.27 -14.55
C LYS A 49 -7.69 -9.30 -13.43
N CYS A 50 -6.52 -9.66 -12.87
CA CYS A 50 -6.45 -10.55 -11.71
C CYS A 50 -6.96 -9.82 -10.45
N PRO A 51 -8.05 -10.28 -9.79
CA PRO A 51 -8.61 -9.63 -8.60
C PRO A 51 -7.64 -9.59 -7.42
N SER A 52 -6.72 -10.56 -7.34
CA SER A 52 -5.71 -10.62 -6.28
C SER A 52 -4.39 -9.92 -6.64
N SER A 53 -4.25 -9.35 -7.84
CA SER A 53 -3.06 -8.56 -8.18
C SER A 53 -3.14 -7.16 -7.55
N ARG A 54 -2.00 -6.50 -7.35
CA ARG A 54 -1.94 -5.18 -6.75
C ARG A 54 -1.43 -4.15 -7.75
N SER A 55 -2.10 -2.99 -7.77
CA SER A 55 -1.68 -1.86 -8.59
C SER A 55 -0.52 -1.09 -7.92
N PRO A 56 0.28 -0.34 -8.70
CA PRO A 56 1.32 0.53 -8.12
C PRO A 56 0.77 1.49 -7.06
N HIS A 57 -0.44 2.02 -7.27
CA HIS A 57 -1.07 2.92 -6.32
C HIS A 57 -1.36 2.23 -4.97
N GLN A 58 -1.86 1.00 -4.99
CA GLN A 58 -2.14 0.26 -3.74
C GLN A 58 -0.86 0.00 -2.94
N ILE A 59 0.23 -0.34 -3.62
CA ILE A 59 1.55 -0.54 -2.98
C ILE A 59 2.05 0.78 -2.38
N ARG A 60 1.96 1.87 -3.14
CA ARG A 60 2.35 3.21 -2.66
C ARG A 60 1.56 3.61 -1.41
N THR A 61 0.24 3.49 -1.43
CA THR A 61 -0.62 3.82 -0.29
C THR A 61 -0.26 2.97 0.93
N GLY A 62 -0.09 1.65 0.76
CA GLY A 62 0.29 0.77 1.86
C GLY A 62 1.66 1.12 2.46
N SER A 63 2.63 1.50 1.62
CA SER A 63 3.96 1.94 2.07
C SER A 63 3.90 3.23 2.89
N ILE A 64 3.13 4.24 2.44
CA ILE A 64 2.97 5.50 3.18
C ILE A 64 2.32 5.23 4.54
N THR A 65 1.22 4.49 4.56
CA THR A 65 0.53 4.13 5.81
C THR A 65 1.46 3.35 6.75
N TRP A 66 2.21 2.39 6.25
CA TRP A 66 3.18 1.64 7.08
C TRP A 66 4.25 2.54 7.69
N HIS A 67 4.77 3.53 6.95
CA HIS A 67 5.70 4.50 7.51
C HIS A 67 5.07 5.36 8.61
N CYS A 68 3.82 5.80 8.43
CA CYS A 68 3.07 6.53 9.48
C CYS A 68 2.84 5.65 10.72
N ASP A 69 2.41 4.40 10.53
CA ASP A 69 2.14 3.45 11.63
C ASP A 69 3.42 3.10 12.43
N ARG A 70 4.59 3.18 11.78
CA ARG A 70 5.90 3.03 12.43
C ARG A 70 6.37 4.29 13.18
N GLY A 71 5.60 5.37 13.16
CA GLY A 71 5.90 6.62 13.84
C GLY A 71 7.02 7.44 13.19
N LEU A 72 7.28 7.27 11.89
CA LEU A 72 8.25 8.11 11.20
C LEU A 72 7.73 9.56 11.11
N PRO A 73 8.60 10.57 11.28
CA PRO A 73 8.22 11.97 11.10
C PRO A 73 7.64 12.21 9.70
N ILE A 74 6.53 12.95 9.62
CA ILE A 74 5.79 13.21 8.38
C ILE A 74 6.68 13.93 7.36
N GLU A 75 7.58 14.79 7.82
CA GLU A 75 8.53 15.53 7.01
C GLU A 75 9.46 14.58 6.24
N VAL A 76 9.97 13.55 6.92
CA VAL A 76 10.82 12.51 6.32
C VAL A 76 10.03 11.66 5.32
N ILE A 77 8.77 11.33 5.63
CA ILE A 77 7.90 10.59 4.72
C ILE A 77 7.60 11.44 3.48
N SER A 78 7.29 12.72 3.66
CA SER A 78 7.00 13.72 2.61
C SER A 78 8.12 13.80 1.58
N GLU A 79 9.36 13.95 2.04
CA GLU A 79 10.54 13.97 1.17
C GLU A 79 10.69 12.66 0.38
N ARG A 80 10.49 11.50 1.02
CA ARG A 80 10.63 10.19 0.38
C ARG A 80 9.59 9.94 -0.70
N VAL A 81 8.35 10.32 -0.43
CA VAL A 81 7.22 9.97 -1.31
C VAL A 81 6.82 11.11 -2.23
N ASN A 82 7.48 12.26 -2.13
CA ASN A 82 7.20 13.48 -2.88
C ASN A 82 5.71 13.88 -2.81
N ALA A 83 5.18 13.95 -1.59
CA ALA A 83 3.81 14.40 -1.31
C ALA A 83 3.83 15.34 -0.11
N SER A 84 2.99 16.37 -0.08
CA SER A 84 3.05 17.36 0.99
C SER A 84 2.75 16.75 2.38
N PRO A 85 3.33 17.30 3.46
CA PRO A 85 3.03 16.86 4.82
C PRO A 85 1.53 16.87 5.13
N ASP A 86 0.81 17.89 4.68
CA ASP A 86 -0.63 18.02 4.88
C ASP A 86 -1.44 16.89 4.21
N VAL A 87 -1.04 16.47 3.01
CA VAL A 87 -1.68 15.34 2.30
C VAL A 87 -1.42 14.04 3.06
N ILE A 88 -0.20 13.84 3.55
CA ILE A 88 0.16 12.64 4.33
C ILE A 88 -0.65 12.58 5.62
N LYS A 89 -0.67 13.67 6.37
CA LYS A 89 -1.44 13.80 7.62
C LYS A 89 -2.93 13.59 7.44
N ARG A 90 -3.50 14.10 6.34
CA ARG A 90 -4.94 13.99 6.07
C ARG A 90 -5.38 12.59 5.67
N PHE A 91 -4.61 11.90 4.82
CA PHE A 91 -5.07 10.67 4.18
C PHE A 91 -4.43 9.38 4.72
N TYR A 92 -3.26 9.48 5.36
CA TYR A 92 -2.45 8.30 5.70
C TYR A 92 -2.12 8.19 7.18
N ASP A 93 -2.09 9.29 7.93
CA ASP A 93 -1.81 9.32 9.37
C ASP A 93 -3.01 8.85 10.20
N LYS A 94 -3.34 7.56 10.08
CA LYS A 94 -4.43 6.92 10.83
C LYS A 94 -3.99 6.46 12.21
N ALA A 95 -2.73 6.07 12.38
CA ALA A 95 -2.18 5.66 13.68
C ALA A 95 -2.20 6.81 14.69
N ASP A 96 -1.82 8.03 14.30
CA ASP A 96 -1.93 9.20 15.21
C ASP A 96 -3.39 9.49 15.58
N GLN A 97 -4.33 9.37 14.63
CA GLN A 97 -5.75 9.58 14.90
C GLN A 97 -6.32 8.52 15.85
N LEU A 98 -5.96 7.25 15.67
CA LEU A 98 -6.36 6.16 16.56
C LEU A 98 -5.75 6.33 17.94
N ARG A 99 -4.45 6.64 18.04
CA ARG A 99 -3.78 6.93 19.31
C ARG A 99 -4.43 8.11 20.04
N LYS A 100 -4.70 9.22 19.34
CA LYS A 100 -5.42 10.39 19.91
C LYS A 100 -6.83 10.04 20.34
N MET A 101 -7.52 9.15 19.62
CA MET A 101 -8.83 8.65 20.02
C MET A 101 -8.74 7.80 21.28
N GLU A 102 -7.75 6.92 21.39
CA GLU A 102 -7.50 6.12 22.59
C GLU A 102 -7.10 6.99 23.79
N GLU A 103 -6.28 8.02 23.59
CA GLU A 103 -5.90 9.00 24.62
C GLU A 103 -7.14 9.74 25.14
N ARG A 104 -7.98 10.28 24.25
CA ARG A 104 -9.26 10.88 24.65
C ARG A 104 -10.14 9.87 25.39
N ARG A 105 -10.24 8.64 24.90
CA ARG A 105 -11.05 7.59 25.54
C ARG A 105 -10.54 7.26 26.95
N LYS A 106 -9.23 7.19 27.15
CA LYS A 106 -8.59 6.97 28.46
C LYS A 106 -8.88 8.11 29.43
N GLU A 107 -8.78 9.35 28.96
CA GLU A 107 -9.14 10.55 29.72
C GLU A 107 -10.61 10.50 30.16
N PHE A 108 -11.54 10.16 29.26
CA PHE A 108 -12.95 9.99 29.60
C PHE A 108 -13.22 8.80 30.53
N THR A 109 -12.52 7.67 30.39
CA THR A 109 -12.73 6.50 31.28
C THR A 109 -12.13 6.70 32.67
N ALA A 110 -11.05 7.48 32.80
CA ALA A 110 -10.44 7.79 34.09
C ALA A 110 -11.36 8.64 35.00
N ASP A 111 -12.32 9.36 34.39
CA ASP A 111 -13.32 10.17 35.11
C ASP A 111 -14.43 9.30 35.76
N PHE A 112 -14.56 8.02 35.37
CA PHE A 112 -15.57 7.09 35.94
C PHE A 112 -15.06 6.24 37.11
N ASP A 113 -13.77 6.32 37.48
CA ASP A 113 -13.17 5.60 38.62
C ASP A 113 -13.10 6.48 39.90
N ILE A 114 -14.00 7.47 40.05
CA ILE A 114 -14.13 8.31 41.24
C ILE A 114 -15.55 8.17 41.82
N ASP A 115 -15.93 6.97 42.25
CA ASP A 115 -16.87 6.75 43.37
C ASP A 115 -16.98 5.24 43.69
N SER A 116 -16.14 4.74 44.60
CA SER A 116 -16.37 3.52 45.40
C SER A 116 -15.42 3.48 46.60
#